data_AF-A0A4Y2ALZ1-F1
#
_entry.id   AF-A0A4Y2ALZ1-F1
#
_cell.length_a   1.000
_cell.length_b   1.000
_cell.length_c   1.000
_cell.angle_alpha   90.00
_cell.angle_beta   90.00
_cell.angle_gamma   90.00
#
_symmetry.space_group_name_H-M   'P 1'
#
loop_
_entity.id
_entity.type
_entity.pdbx_description
1 polymer ?
#
loop_
_entity_poly.entity_id
_entity_poly.type
_entity_poly.pdbx_seq_one_letter_code
_entity_poly.pdbx_strand_id
1 'polypeptide(L)'
;LLDKHKSNSRFNINCRDAIGRTALVVAIENENMELIELLLANGIEPGDALLHAISEEYVEAVEVLLQHEEKIYTPGKPYVSRAMSEFIHY
;
A
#
# COMPACT_ATOMS: atom_id res chain seq x y z
N LEU A 1 21.09 1.59 20.21
CA LEU A 1 21.51 2.80 19.46
C LEU A 1 20.63 3.10 18.22
N LEU A 2 19.58 2.32 17.96
CA LEU A 2 18.66 2.55 16.83
C LEU A 2 17.36 3.30 17.23
N ASP A 3 17.04 3.36 18.53
CA ASP A 3 15.85 4.07 19.02
C ASP A 3 15.97 5.60 19.03
N LYS A 4 17.19 6.14 18.77
CA LYS A 4 17.50 7.56 19.01
C LYS A 4 17.02 8.51 17.92
N HIS A 5 16.48 8.00 16.80
CA HIS A 5 15.99 8.82 15.69
C HIS A 5 14.56 8.46 15.24
N LYS A 6 13.79 7.76 16.09
CA LYS A 6 12.35 7.52 15.84
C LYS A 6 11.53 8.84 15.86
N SER A 7 12.13 9.94 16.31
CA SER A 7 11.51 11.26 16.48
C SER A 7 11.99 12.30 15.46
N ASN A 8 12.11 11.95 14.18
CA ASN A 8 12.11 12.99 13.15
C ASN A 8 10.67 13.42 12.92
N SER A 9 10.20 14.40 13.70
CA SER A 9 8.89 15.07 13.58
C SER A 9 8.65 15.75 12.21
N ARG A 10 9.54 15.52 11.23
CA ARG A 10 9.51 16.07 9.87
C ARG A 10 9.34 15.00 8.78
N PHE A 11 9.37 13.70 9.11
CA PHE A 11 9.19 12.64 8.12
C PHE A 11 7.72 12.21 8.08
N ASN A 12 7.00 12.69 7.06
CA ASN A 12 5.65 12.23 6.76
C ASN A 12 5.72 11.13 5.70
N ILE A 13 5.46 9.88 6.10
CA ILE A 13 5.44 8.73 5.18
C ILE A 13 4.29 8.81 4.16
N ASN A 14 3.21 9.49 4.50
CA ASN A 14 2.05 9.72 3.63
C ASN A 14 2.20 11.01 2.81
N CYS A 15 3.43 11.49 2.58
CA CYS A 15 3.66 12.65 1.74
C CYS A 15 3.21 12.37 0.29
N ARG A 16 2.84 13.43 -0.41
CA ARG A 16 2.41 13.39 -1.80
C ARG A 16 3.33 14.25 -2.64
N ASP A 17 3.64 13.77 -3.84
CA ASP A 17 4.37 14.53 -4.85
C ASP A 17 3.50 15.66 -5.44
N ALA A 18 4.06 16.53 -6.29
CA ALA A 18 3.39 17.66 -6.92
C ALA A 18 2.11 17.30 -7.69
N ILE A 19 1.98 16.04 -8.12
CA ILE A 19 0.81 15.48 -8.82
C ILE A 19 -0.08 14.61 -7.91
N GLY A 20 0.16 14.59 -6.60
CA GLY A 20 -0.71 13.92 -5.62
C GLY A 20 -0.42 12.44 -5.38
N ARG A 21 0.60 11.86 -6.02
CA ARG A 21 1.01 10.45 -5.83
C ARG A 21 1.71 10.26 -4.50
N THR A 22 1.44 9.13 -3.85
CA THR A 22 2.16 8.68 -2.65
C THR A 22 3.42 7.90 -3.03
N ALA A 23 4.33 7.73 -2.08
CA ALA A 23 5.52 6.88 -2.27
C ALA A 23 5.16 5.44 -2.67
N LEU A 24 4.01 4.93 -2.22
CA LEU A 24 3.54 3.59 -2.55
C LEU A 24 3.15 3.45 -4.03
N VAL A 25 2.44 4.45 -4.59
CA VAL A 25 2.09 4.46 -6.02
C VAL A 25 3.35 4.50 -6.89
N VAL A 26 4.33 5.31 -6.51
CA VAL A 26 5.62 5.37 -7.22
C VAL A 26 6.39 4.04 -7.12
N ALA A 27 6.29 3.33 -6.00
CA ALA A 27 6.90 2.00 -5.86
C ALA A 27 6.24 0.95 -6.78
N ILE A 28 4.92 1.04 -6.94
CA ILE A 28 4.14 0.18 -7.84
C ILE A 28 4.48 0.47 -9.30
N GLU A 29 4.50 1.73 -9.73
CA GLU A 29 4.86 2.13 -11.10
C GLU A 29 6.29 1.70 -11.48
N ASN A 30 7.18 1.54 -10.50
CA ASN A 30 8.55 1.09 -10.71
C ASN A 30 8.72 -0.43 -10.49
N GLU A 31 7.64 -1.18 -10.28
CA GLU A 31 7.63 -2.62 -9.97
C GLU A 31 8.61 -2.99 -8.85
N ASN A 32 8.76 -2.12 -7.85
CA ASN A 32 9.75 -2.28 -6.79
C ASN A 32 9.11 -2.92 -5.55
N MET A 33 9.06 -4.25 -5.53
CA MET A 33 8.47 -5.02 -4.43
C MET A 33 9.13 -4.74 -3.08
N GLU A 34 10.46 -4.66 -3.02
CA GLU A 34 11.18 -4.40 -1.76
C GLU A 34 10.75 -3.06 -1.13
N LEU A 35 10.56 -2.04 -1.97
CA LEU A 35 10.10 -0.74 -1.53
C LEU A 35 8.63 -0.78 -1.07
N ILE A 36 7.77 -1.53 -1.76
CA ILE A 36 6.37 -1.74 -1.37
C ILE A 36 6.30 -2.37 0.03
N GLU A 37 7.00 -3.48 0.25
CA GLU A 37 7.03 -4.17 1.54
C GLU A 37 7.56 -3.27 2.66
N LEU A 38 8.64 -2.53 2.39
CA LEU A 38 9.22 -1.59 3.34
C LEU A 38 8.23 -0.48 3.72
N LEU A 39 7.52 0.09 2.75
CA LEU A 39 6.55 1.15 2.98
C LEU A 39 5.35 0.64 3.79
N LEU A 40 4.84 -0.56 3.47
CA LEU A 40 3.76 -1.21 4.22
C LEU A 40 4.19 -1.54 5.66
N ALA A 41 5.42 -2.04 5.85
CA ALA A 41 5.97 -2.30 7.18
C ALA A 41 6.11 -1.05 8.04
N ASN A 42 6.26 0.13 7.42
CA ASN A 42 6.30 1.42 8.10
C ASN A 42 4.91 2.06 8.29
N GLY A 43 3.83 1.39 7.89
CA GLY A 43 2.46 1.85 8.10
C GLY A 43 2.03 2.99 7.17
N ILE A 44 2.51 2.98 5.92
CA ILE A 44 1.96 3.87 4.88
C ILE A 44 0.46 3.59 4.68
N GLU A 45 -0.30 4.64 4.40
CA GLU A 45 -1.71 4.48 4.02
C GLU A 45 -1.79 3.97 2.57
N PRO A 46 -2.45 2.83 2.30
CA PRO A 46 -2.54 2.28 0.96
C PRO A 46 -3.33 3.20 0.01
N GLY A 47 -4.38 3.87 0.49
CA GLY A 47 -5.17 4.80 -0.32
C GLY A 47 -5.67 4.14 -1.61
N ASP A 48 -5.33 4.73 -2.77
CA ASP A 48 -5.69 4.21 -4.10
C ASP A 48 -4.63 3.26 -4.69
N ALA A 49 -3.61 2.88 -3.91
CA ALA A 49 -2.49 2.07 -4.39
C ALA A 49 -2.92 0.70 -4.94
N LEU A 50 -3.94 0.07 -4.34
CA LEU A 50 -4.48 -1.19 -4.86
C LEU A 50 -5.06 -1.01 -6.28
N LEU A 51 -5.79 0.08 -6.52
CA LEU A 51 -6.34 0.38 -7.84
C LEU A 51 -5.23 0.64 -8.86
N HIS A 52 -4.16 1.34 -8.45
CA HIS A 52 -2.98 1.53 -9.29
C HIS A 52 -2.28 0.21 -9.60
N ALA A 53 -2.07 -0.67 -8.62
CA ALA A 53 -1.45 -1.98 -8.87
C ALA A 53 -2.25 -2.83 -9.87
N ILE A 54 -3.59 -2.76 -9.82
CA ILE A 54 -4.46 -3.41 -10.81
C ILE A 54 -4.31 -2.76 -12.20
N SER A 55 -4.31 -1.42 -12.25
CA SER A 55 -4.16 -0.68 -13.51
C SER A 55 -2.82 -0.92 -14.20
N GLU A 56 -1.77 -1.16 -13.42
CA GLU A 56 -0.44 -1.51 -13.90
C GLU A 56 -0.26 -3.03 -14.11
N GLU A 57 -1.30 -3.84 -13.88
CA GLU A 57 -1.27 -5.31 -13.98
C GLU A 57 -0.19 -5.97 -13.09
N TYR A 58 0.21 -5.30 -12.00
CA TYR A 58 1.25 -5.79 -11.11
C TYR A 58 0.68 -6.76 -10.06
N VAL A 59 0.54 -8.02 -10.47
CA VAL A 59 -0.13 -9.09 -9.71
C VAL A 59 0.45 -9.26 -8.30
N GLU A 60 1.78 -9.29 -8.17
CA GLU A 60 2.42 -9.50 -6.87
C GLU A 60 2.12 -8.34 -5.90
N ALA A 61 2.11 -7.10 -6.40
CA ALA A 61 1.74 -5.95 -5.56
C ALA A 61 0.28 -6.00 -5.15
N VAL A 62 -0.62 -6.43 -6.05
CA VAL A 62 -2.04 -6.63 -5.73
C VAL A 62 -2.20 -7.64 -4.59
N GLU A 63 -1.52 -8.77 -4.64
CA GLU A 63 -1.59 -9.80 -3.58
C GLU A 63 -1.13 -9.27 -2.22
N VAL A 64 0.03 -8.59 -2.20
CA VAL A 64 0.61 -8.05 -0.96
C VAL A 64 -0.27 -6.95 -0.38
N LEU A 65 -0.81 -6.07 -1.21
CA LEU A 65 -1.71 -4.98 -0.79
C LEU A 65 -3.03 -5.54 -0.24
N LEU A 66 -3.61 -6.55 -0.89
CA LEU A 66 -4.82 -7.24 -0.40
C LEU A 66 -4.59 -7.89 0.97
N GLN A 67 -3.47 -8.61 1.15
CA GLN A 67 -3.14 -9.19 2.46
C GLN A 67 -2.97 -8.12 3.55
N HIS A 68 -2.35 -6.99 3.22
CA HIS A 68 -2.17 -5.89 4.15
C HIS A 68 -3.52 -5.26 4.54
N GLU A 69 -4.40 -5.09 3.56
CA GLU A 69 -5.76 -4.61 3.73
C GLU A 69 -6.63 -5.54 4.60
N GLU A 70 -6.55 -6.85 4.38
CA GLU A 70 -7.24 -7.85 5.21
C GLU A 70 -6.77 -7.81 6.68
N LYS A 71 -5.48 -7.56 6.93
CA LYS A 71 -4.95 -7.40 8.29
C LYS A 71 -5.47 -6.15 8.99
N ILE A 72 -5.72 -5.08 8.23
CA ILE A 72 -6.25 -3.80 8.76
C ILE A 72 -7.78 -3.85 8.86
N TYR A 73 -8.44 -4.75 8.14
CA TYR A 73 -9.89 -4.85 8.09
C TYR A 73 -10.51 -5.10 9.46
N THR A 74 -11.41 -4.19 9.86
CA THR A 74 -12.30 -4.37 11.01
C THR A 74 -13.72 -4.71 10.50
N PRO A 75 -14.40 -5.73 11.05
CA PRO A 75 -15.73 -6.12 10.60
C PRO A 75 -16.72 -4.95 10.69
N GLY A 76 -17.30 -4.55 9.55
CA GLY A 76 -18.36 -3.52 9.49
C GLY A 76 -18.17 -2.40 8.45
N LYS A 77 -17.03 -2.32 7.75
CA LYS A 77 -16.89 -1.41 6.59
C LYS A 77 -17.23 -2.14 5.28
N PRO A 78 -18.06 -1.56 4.39
CA PRO A 78 -18.30 -2.16 3.07
C PRO A 78 -16.98 -2.14 2.31
N TYR A 79 -16.45 -3.33 2.02
CA TYR A 79 -15.11 -3.49 1.50
C TYR A 79 -15.16 -3.80 0.01
N VAL A 80 -14.49 -2.98 -0.81
CA VAL A 80 -14.41 -3.14 -2.26
C VAL A 80 -13.71 -4.46 -2.63
N SER A 81 -12.77 -4.92 -1.82
CA SER A 81 -12.06 -6.18 -2.09
C SER A 81 -12.87 -7.46 -1.86
N ARG A 82 -14.03 -7.43 -1.18
CA ARG A 82 -14.86 -8.66 -1.12
C ARG A 82 -15.33 -9.07 -2.51
N ALA A 83 -15.64 -8.10 -3.37
CA ALA A 83 -15.92 -8.37 -4.77
C ALA A 83 -14.64 -8.81 -5.52
N MET A 84 -13.50 -8.17 -5.26
CA MET A 84 -12.26 -8.41 -6.01
C MET A 84 -11.56 -9.74 -5.63
N SER A 85 -11.61 -10.15 -4.36
CA SER A 85 -11.13 -11.45 -3.88
C SER A 85 -11.88 -12.61 -4.54
N GLU A 86 -13.18 -12.45 -4.77
CA GLU A 86 -13.97 -13.43 -5.53
C GLU A 86 -13.53 -13.52 -7.01
N PHE A 87 -12.95 -12.46 -7.58
CA PHE A 87 -12.43 -12.45 -8.95
C PHE A 87 -11.04 -13.08 -9.11
N ILE A 88 -10.17 -13.04 -8.08
CA ILE A 88 -8.82 -13.62 -8.15
C ILE A 88 -8.83 -15.14 -7.92
N HIS A 89 -9.87 -15.68 -7.28
CA HIS A 89 -10.02 -17.11 -7.02
C HIS A 89 -10.78 -17.90 -8.11
N TYR A 90 -11.13 -17.27 -9.24
CA TYR A 90 -11.82 -17.91 -10.37
C TYR A 90 -10.90 -18.06 -11.58
#